data_AF-A0A6G3RUL3-F1
#
_entry.id   AF-A0A6G3RUL3-F1
#
_cell.length_a   1.000
_cell.length_b   1.000
_cell.length_c   1.000
_cell.angle_alpha   90.00
_cell.angle_beta   90.00
_cell.angle_gamma   90.00
#
_symmetry.space_group_name_H-M   'P 1'
#
loop_
_entity.id
_entity.type
_entity.pdbx_description
1 polymer ?
#
loop_
_entity_poly.entity_id
_entity_poly.type
_entity_poly.pdbx_seq_one_letter_code
_entity_poly.pdbx_strand_id
1 'polypeptide(L)'
;MSDTQNNEDIPEEVHDRPSRPLSRWERAWSGFIGTLIVGAGGAAVFMSKSEAGPAVMVAIGAILILMSITGSPITRARFGDNEVNLAARREEALAAIRESDPDQVEPAIAVMEAYDPGSANLPRVRNVTRVQMDLELLHDRIGAALRARYGGNVSEKVGSNRRTFDFVVAHEGSNIAVDWLYAPPAQFIKPTHLLAHVDMILTSEYSKGVIVTTAAVSEGLRSREMDRAATLGKTISIVETDPSVSEPASLIAAIESLASEGS
;
A
#
# COMPACT_ATOMS: atom_id res chain seq x y z
N MET A 1 -8.33 -32.86 36.04
CA MET A 1 -8.18 -31.50 36.62
C MET A 1 -8.14 -30.57 35.45
N SER A 2 -9.30 -30.02 35.14
CA SER A 2 -9.58 -29.25 33.94
C SER A 2 -9.58 -27.79 34.35
N ASP A 3 -8.59 -27.04 33.88
CA ASP A 3 -8.55 -25.59 34.08
C ASP A 3 -9.53 -24.95 33.11
N THR A 4 -10.65 -24.52 33.68
CA THR A 4 -11.68 -23.71 33.07
C THR A 4 -11.06 -22.37 32.66
N GLN A 5 -10.91 -22.15 31.35
CA GLN A 5 -10.56 -20.85 30.80
C GLN A 5 -11.64 -19.83 31.21
N ASN A 6 -11.24 -18.90 32.08
CA ASN A 6 -11.93 -17.63 32.31
C ASN A 6 -11.93 -16.87 30.99
N ASN A 7 -13.02 -17.01 30.24
CA ASN A 7 -13.38 -16.06 29.20
C ASN A 7 -13.86 -14.81 29.93
N GLU A 8 -12.94 -13.88 30.19
CA GLU A 8 -13.31 -12.54 30.65
C GLU A 8 -14.14 -11.91 29.53
N ASP A 9 -15.46 -11.95 29.71
CA ASP A 9 -16.42 -11.10 29.03
C ASP A 9 -15.98 -9.65 29.25
N ILE A 10 -15.21 -9.11 28.30
CA ILE A 10 -15.01 -7.67 28.20
C ILE A 10 -16.35 -7.13 27.70
N PRO A 11 -17.12 -6.38 28.52
CA PRO A 11 -18.29 -5.72 27.99
C PRO A 11 -17.82 -4.68 26.96
N GLU A 12 -17.98 -4.98 25.68
CA GLU A 12 -17.93 -3.98 24.60
C GLU A 12 -19.17 -3.07 24.68
N GLU A 13 -19.36 -2.41 25.82
CA GLU A 13 -20.12 -1.16 25.84
C GLU A 13 -19.21 -0.07 25.30
N VAL A 14 -19.06 -0.03 23.97
CA VAL A 14 -18.58 1.17 23.29
C VAL A 14 -19.64 2.24 23.54
N HIS A 15 -19.48 3.00 24.63
CA HIS A 15 -20.33 4.13 24.93
C HIS A 15 -20.26 5.11 23.74
N ASP A 16 -21.32 5.11 22.93
CA ASP A 16 -21.61 6.11 21.91
C ASP A 16 -21.64 7.48 22.59
N ARG A 17 -20.49 8.16 22.65
CA ARG A 17 -20.41 9.52 23.16
C ARG A 17 -21.29 10.37 22.24
N PRO A 18 -22.31 11.07 22.77
CA PRO A 18 -23.21 11.87 21.94
C PRO A 18 -22.39 12.87 21.15
N SER A 19 -22.48 12.79 19.81
CA SER A 19 -21.70 13.64 18.92
C SER A 19 -22.12 15.10 19.12
N ARG A 20 -21.16 15.96 19.47
CA ARG A 20 -21.41 17.39 19.69
C ARG A 20 -21.84 18.03 18.35
N PRO A 21 -22.95 18.79 18.30
CA PRO A 21 -23.36 19.49 17.09
C PRO A 21 -22.32 20.54 16.67
N LEU A 22 -22.16 20.73 15.35
CA LEU A 22 -21.18 21.67 14.78
C LEU A 22 -21.56 23.12 15.09
N SER A 23 -20.57 23.95 15.37
CA SER A 23 -20.76 25.39 15.55
C SER A 23 -21.18 26.04 14.22
N ARG A 24 -21.88 27.19 14.28
CA ARG A 24 -22.32 27.90 13.06
C ARG A 24 -21.15 28.28 12.15
N TRP A 25 -20.00 28.59 12.73
CA TRP A 25 -18.78 28.90 12.00
C TRP A 25 -18.18 27.65 11.35
N GLU A 26 -18.12 26.52 12.06
CA GLU A 26 -17.68 25.24 11.49
C GLU A 26 -18.53 24.82 10.29
N ARG A 27 -19.85 25.03 10.37
CA ARG A 27 -20.77 24.77 9.25
C ARG A 27 -20.50 25.63 8.03
N ALA A 28 -20.22 26.91 8.22
CA ALA A 28 -19.89 27.81 7.11
C ALA A 28 -18.59 27.39 6.43
N TRP A 29 -17.57 27.04 7.23
CA TRP A 29 -16.28 26.58 6.71
C TRP A 29 -16.37 25.23 6.01
N SER A 30 -17.11 24.26 6.56
CA SER A 30 -17.30 22.96 5.91
C SER A 30 -18.01 23.09 4.55
N GLY A 31 -19.02 23.97 4.47
CA GLY A 31 -19.72 24.23 3.20
C GLY A 31 -18.81 24.91 2.18
N PHE A 32 -18.01 25.89 2.62
CA PHE A 32 -17.06 26.57 1.75
C PHE A 32 -15.98 25.64 1.20
N ILE A 33 -15.31 24.88 2.10
CA ILE A 33 -14.27 23.91 1.73
C ILE A 33 -14.86 22.81 0.85
N GLY A 34 -16.01 22.25 1.22
CA GLY A 34 -16.70 21.23 0.43
C GLY A 34 -17.00 21.72 -0.99
N THR A 35 -17.48 22.95 -1.15
CA THR A 35 -17.73 23.56 -2.46
C THR A 35 -16.45 23.69 -3.28
N LEU A 36 -15.34 24.12 -2.68
CA LEU A 36 -14.04 24.21 -3.36
C LEU A 36 -13.54 22.82 -3.80
N ILE A 37 -13.65 21.82 -2.95
CA ILE A 37 -13.22 20.44 -3.25
C ILE A 37 -14.08 19.83 -4.36
N VAL A 38 -15.41 19.96 -4.31
CA VAL A 38 -16.28 19.49 -5.41
C VAL A 38 -15.96 20.21 -6.71
N GLY A 39 -15.74 21.52 -6.67
CA GLY A 39 -15.37 22.31 -7.85
C GLY A 39 -14.03 21.86 -8.46
N ALA A 40 -13.00 21.70 -7.62
CA ALA A 40 -11.69 21.24 -8.03
C ALA A 40 -11.72 19.79 -8.54
N GLY A 41 -12.37 18.88 -7.81
CA GLY A 41 -12.55 17.49 -8.20
C GLY A 41 -13.32 17.36 -9.52
N GLY A 42 -14.38 18.13 -9.69
CA GLY A 42 -15.15 18.18 -10.94
C GLY A 42 -14.32 18.65 -12.13
N ALA A 43 -13.51 19.70 -11.97
CA ALA A 43 -12.58 20.14 -13.01
C ALA A 43 -11.49 19.09 -13.31
N ALA A 44 -10.97 18.43 -12.26
CA ALA A 44 -9.95 17.40 -12.37
C ALA A 44 -10.42 16.16 -13.15
N VAL A 45 -11.71 15.81 -13.13
CA VAL A 45 -12.27 14.72 -13.96
C VAL A 45 -11.98 14.96 -15.44
N PHE A 46 -12.03 16.21 -15.91
CA PHE A 46 -11.80 16.55 -17.31
C PHE A 46 -10.31 16.65 -17.68
N MET A 47 -9.44 16.90 -16.70
CA MET A 47 -8.00 17.07 -16.93
C MET A 47 -7.21 15.79 -16.69
N SER A 48 -7.71 14.89 -15.85
CA SER A 48 -7.04 13.65 -15.45
C SER A 48 -7.37 12.50 -16.40
N LYS A 49 -6.36 11.71 -16.77
CA LYS A 49 -6.53 10.41 -17.45
C LYS A 49 -6.89 9.28 -16.48
N SER A 50 -6.85 9.55 -15.18
CA SER A 50 -7.22 8.60 -14.12
C SER A 50 -8.53 9.04 -13.48
N GLU A 51 -9.52 8.15 -13.51
CA GLU A 51 -10.88 8.42 -13.01
C GLU A 51 -10.98 8.31 -11.48
N ALA A 52 -10.05 7.59 -10.83
CA ALA A 52 -10.15 7.27 -9.40
C ALA A 52 -9.99 8.49 -8.49
N GLY A 53 -8.97 9.33 -8.72
CA GLY A 53 -8.67 10.47 -7.86
C GLY A 53 -9.77 11.56 -7.84
N PRO A 54 -10.22 12.05 -9.00
CA PRO A 54 -11.26 13.07 -9.07
C PRO A 54 -12.60 12.64 -8.47
N ALA A 55 -13.00 11.37 -8.67
CA ALA A 55 -14.24 10.83 -8.11
C ALA A 55 -14.25 10.85 -6.58
N VAL A 56 -13.12 10.49 -5.95
CA VAL A 56 -12.95 10.55 -4.50
C VAL A 56 -13.05 11.99 -3.99
N MET A 57 -12.43 12.96 -4.66
CA MET A 57 -12.56 14.38 -4.28
C MET A 57 -14.01 14.86 -4.34
N VAL A 58 -14.74 14.56 -5.41
CA VAL A 58 -16.15 14.95 -5.53
C VAL A 58 -16.99 14.35 -4.40
N ALA A 59 -16.78 13.07 -4.08
CA ALA A 59 -17.48 12.40 -2.99
C ALA A 59 -17.19 13.05 -1.62
N ILE A 60 -15.91 13.32 -1.30
CA ILE A 60 -15.52 13.99 -0.05
C ILE A 60 -16.14 15.38 0.04
N GLY A 61 -16.07 16.17 -1.04
CA GLY A 61 -16.65 17.50 -1.06
C GLY A 61 -18.17 17.49 -0.88
N ALA A 62 -18.88 16.53 -1.48
CA ALA A 62 -20.32 16.38 -1.31
C ALA A 62 -20.71 16.06 0.15
N ILE A 63 -19.92 15.20 0.82
CA ILE A 63 -20.12 14.88 2.25
C ILE A 63 -19.94 16.13 3.12
N LEU A 64 -18.92 16.96 2.85
CA LEU A 64 -18.68 18.20 3.60
C LEU A 64 -19.81 19.22 3.42
N ILE A 65 -20.33 19.36 2.20
CA ILE A 65 -21.51 20.20 1.92
C ILE A 65 -22.72 19.66 2.69
N LEU A 66 -22.93 18.34 2.71
CA LEU A 66 -24.03 17.73 3.47
C LEU A 66 -23.89 18.01 4.98
N MET A 67 -22.69 17.90 5.56
CA MET A 67 -22.42 18.25 6.95
C MET A 67 -22.68 19.74 7.25
N SER A 68 -22.41 20.64 6.30
CA SER A 68 -22.74 22.07 6.41
C SER A 68 -24.25 22.29 6.54
N ILE A 69 -25.03 21.59 5.72
CA ILE A 69 -26.49 21.68 5.69
C ILE A 69 -27.10 21.08 6.95
N THR A 70 -26.69 19.87 7.35
CA THR A 70 -27.28 19.16 8.50
C THR A 70 -26.82 19.73 9.85
N GLY A 71 -25.61 20.29 9.91
CA GLY A 71 -25.03 20.81 11.15
C GLY A 71 -24.63 19.73 12.16
N SER A 72 -24.69 18.47 11.76
CA SER A 72 -24.26 17.33 12.55
C SER A 72 -23.19 16.55 11.80
N PRO A 73 -22.10 16.13 12.46
CA PRO A 73 -21.18 15.19 11.85
C PRO A 73 -21.94 13.90 11.54
N ILE A 74 -21.79 13.38 10.32
CA ILE A 74 -22.44 12.13 9.92
C ILE A 74 -21.70 11.00 10.64
N THR A 75 -22.21 10.59 11.79
CA THR A 75 -21.71 9.45 12.56
C THR A 75 -22.52 8.17 12.31
N ARG A 76 -23.77 8.31 11.83
CA ARG A 76 -24.62 7.21 11.37
C ARG A 76 -25.48 7.71 10.21
N ALA A 77 -25.42 7.01 9.07
CA ALA A 77 -26.28 7.30 7.93
C ALA A 77 -27.22 6.11 7.73
N ARG A 78 -28.53 6.36 7.84
CA ARG A 78 -29.57 5.37 7.60
C ARG A 78 -30.20 5.66 6.24
N PHE A 79 -29.97 4.77 5.28
CA PHE A 79 -30.53 4.87 3.94
C PHE A 79 -31.53 3.71 3.76
N GLY A 80 -32.82 4.00 3.95
CA GLY A 80 -33.86 2.97 3.98
C GLY A 80 -33.70 2.05 5.20
N ASP A 81 -33.71 0.74 4.96
CA ASP A 81 -33.54 -0.28 6.01
C ASP A 81 -32.07 -0.58 6.35
N ASN A 82 -31.11 0.00 5.62
CA ASN A 82 -29.70 -0.19 5.87
C ASN A 82 -29.15 0.92 6.78
N GLU A 83 -28.69 0.52 7.98
CA GLU A 83 -27.87 1.38 8.84
C GLU A 83 -26.39 1.20 8.46
N VAL A 84 -25.79 2.23 7.86
CA VAL A 84 -24.35 2.26 7.65
C VAL A 84 -23.72 2.79 8.93
N ASN A 85 -23.14 1.89 9.71
CA ASN A 85 -22.39 2.24 10.91
C ASN A 85 -20.97 2.65 10.49
N LEU A 86 -20.63 3.94 10.62
CA LEU A 86 -19.29 4.42 10.24
C LEU A 86 -18.18 3.77 11.08
N ALA A 87 -18.49 3.24 12.27
CA ALA A 87 -17.55 2.45 13.05
C ALA A 87 -17.13 1.15 12.31
N ALA A 88 -18.08 0.44 11.69
CA ALA A 88 -17.79 -0.74 10.89
C ALA A 88 -17.00 -0.39 9.61
N ARG A 89 -17.37 0.73 8.95
CA ARG A 89 -16.59 1.25 7.81
C ARG A 89 -15.20 1.72 8.17
N ARG A 90 -14.96 2.11 9.43
CA ARG A 90 -13.61 2.44 9.91
C ARG A 90 -12.71 1.21 9.91
N GLU A 91 -13.24 0.06 10.33
CA GLU A 91 -12.50 -1.20 10.28
C GLU A 91 -12.25 -1.64 8.84
N GLU A 92 -13.25 -1.53 7.97
CA GLU A 92 -13.10 -1.81 6.53
C GLU A 92 -12.09 -0.86 5.87
N ALA A 93 -12.11 0.44 6.21
CA ALA A 93 -11.15 1.41 5.70
C ALA A 93 -9.73 1.11 6.19
N LEU A 94 -9.54 0.74 7.46
CA LEU A 94 -8.24 0.33 7.98
C LEU A 94 -7.75 -0.98 7.36
N ALA A 95 -8.64 -1.93 7.10
CA ALA A 95 -8.32 -3.15 6.39
C ALA A 95 -7.93 -2.86 4.94
N ALA A 96 -8.66 -1.98 4.26
CA ALA A 96 -8.35 -1.53 2.91
C ALA A 96 -7.01 -0.81 2.86
N ILE A 97 -6.68 0.05 3.82
CA ILE A 97 -5.36 0.72 3.93
C ILE A 97 -4.25 -0.32 4.08
N ARG A 98 -4.47 -1.36 4.89
CA ARG A 98 -3.48 -2.43 5.08
C ARG A 98 -3.25 -3.25 3.81
N GLU A 99 -4.26 -3.36 2.96
CA GLU A 99 -4.18 -4.07 1.68
C GLU A 99 -3.84 -3.16 0.49
N SER A 100 -3.79 -1.85 0.71
CA SER A 100 -3.46 -0.87 -0.33
C SER A 100 -1.97 -0.85 -0.60
N ASP A 101 -1.61 -0.42 -1.80
CA ASP A 101 -0.21 -0.15 -2.15
C ASP A 101 0.40 0.86 -1.17
N PRO A 102 1.70 0.72 -0.81
CA PRO A 102 2.40 1.62 0.10
C PRO A 102 2.18 3.11 -0.22
N ASP A 103 2.15 3.45 -1.51
CA ASP A 103 1.95 4.82 -2.00
C ASP A 103 0.55 5.40 -1.70
N GLN A 104 -0.44 4.56 -1.41
CA GLN A 104 -1.82 4.95 -1.08
C GLN A 104 -2.05 5.05 0.44
N VAL A 105 -1.14 4.51 1.25
CA VAL A 105 -1.27 4.47 2.71
C VAL A 105 -1.26 5.89 3.28
N GLU A 106 -0.30 6.73 2.89
CA GLU A 106 -0.18 8.10 3.40
C GLU A 106 -1.40 8.98 3.03
N PRO A 107 -1.87 9.04 1.77
CA PRO A 107 -3.11 9.72 1.43
C PRO A 107 -4.32 9.23 2.22
N ALA A 108 -4.44 7.91 2.41
CA ALA A 108 -5.57 7.33 3.12
C ALA A 108 -5.54 7.62 4.63
N ILE A 109 -4.35 7.63 5.25
CA ILE A 109 -4.17 8.08 6.64
C ILE A 109 -4.51 9.57 6.76
N ALA A 110 -4.05 10.41 5.83
CA ALA A 110 -4.34 11.85 5.83
C ALA A 110 -5.85 12.12 5.71
N VAL A 111 -6.55 11.37 4.84
CA VAL A 111 -8.01 11.43 4.74
C VAL A 111 -8.65 11.03 6.07
N MET A 112 -8.22 9.93 6.68
CA MET A 112 -8.76 9.47 7.96
C MET A 112 -8.53 10.49 9.09
N GLU A 113 -7.35 11.11 9.17
CA GLU A 113 -7.01 12.14 10.16
C GLU A 113 -7.83 13.41 9.96
N ALA A 114 -8.11 13.79 8.71
CA ALA A 114 -8.98 14.93 8.40
C ALA A 114 -10.43 14.72 8.90
N TYR A 115 -10.92 13.47 8.92
CA TYR A 115 -12.24 13.13 9.46
C TYR A 115 -12.26 12.96 10.98
N ASP A 116 -11.23 12.33 11.55
CA ASP A 116 -11.09 12.11 12.99
C ASP A 116 -9.64 12.37 13.40
N PRO A 117 -9.29 13.58 13.89
CA PRO A 117 -7.93 13.90 14.33
C PRO A 117 -7.40 12.98 15.44
N GLY A 118 -8.29 12.28 16.17
CA GLY A 118 -7.90 11.26 17.15
C GLY A 118 -7.39 9.97 16.51
N SER A 119 -7.63 9.74 15.22
CA SER A 119 -7.29 8.49 14.52
C SER A 119 -5.80 8.25 14.42
N ALA A 120 -5.00 9.31 14.25
CA ALA A 120 -3.53 9.22 14.14
C ALA A 120 -2.90 8.55 15.37
N ASN A 121 -3.54 8.69 16.54
CA ASN A 121 -3.07 8.11 17.79
C ASN A 121 -3.51 6.67 18.00
N LEU A 122 -4.36 6.10 17.15
CA LEU A 122 -4.83 4.71 17.32
C LEU A 122 -3.67 3.73 17.10
N PRO A 123 -3.54 2.69 17.95
CA PRO A 123 -2.44 1.71 17.84
C PRO A 123 -2.33 1.09 16.43
N ARG A 124 -3.45 0.83 15.76
CA ARG A 124 -3.47 0.27 14.40
C ARG A 124 -2.85 1.22 13.37
N VAL A 125 -3.15 2.51 13.45
CA VAL A 125 -2.60 3.53 12.52
C VAL A 125 -1.10 3.68 12.74
N ARG A 126 -0.66 3.75 14.00
CA ARG A 126 0.77 3.76 14.34
C ARG A 126 1.51 2.55 13.80
N ASN A 127 0.89 1.36 13.86
CA ASN A 127 1.49 0.15 13.32
C ASN A 127 1.63 0.22 11.80
N VAL A 128 0.61 0.71 11.09
CA VAL A 128 0.68 0.91 9.63
C VAL A 128 1.77 1.93 9.27
N THR A 129 1.80 3.08 9.93
CA THR A 129 2.83 4.11 9.71
C THR A 129 4.22 3.58 10.02
N ARG A 130 4.39 2.79 11.09
CA ARG A 130 5.67 2.19 11.44
C ARG A 130 6.12 1.19 10.37
N VAL A 131 5.21 0.34 9.90
CA VAL A 131 5.49 -0.60 8.81
C VAL A 131 5.90 0.15 7.54
N GLN A 132 5.22 1.26 7.21
CA GLN A 132 5.58 2.11 6.07
C GLN A 132 6.97 2.74 6.22
N MET A 133 7.31 3.21 7.42
CA MET A 133 8.63 3.77 7.68
C MET A 133 9.74 2.72 7.61
N ASP A 134 9.50 1.52 8.16
CA ASP A 134 10.44 0.40 8.08
C ASP A 134 10.64 -0.04 6.61
N LEU A 135 9.60 0.07 5.80
CA LEU A 135 9.61 -0.17 4.36
C LEU A 135 10.50 0.80 3.59
N GLU A 136 10.31 2.10 3.80
CA GLU A 136 11.12 3.15 3.16
C GLU A 136 12.60 3.01 3.54
N LEU A 137 12.88 2.77 4.82
CA LEU A 137 14.24 2.54 5.30
C LEU A 137 14.90 1.31 4.63
N LEU A 138 14.13 0.25 4.38
CA LEU A 138 14.64 -0.95 3.74
C LEU A 138 14.86 -0.74 2.24
N HIS A 139 13.96 -0.05 1.55
CA HIS A 139 14.14 0.39 0.16
C HIS A 139 15.42 1.20 0.01
N ASP A 140 15.62 2.20 0.88
CA ASP A 140 16.82 3.05 0.87
C ASP A 140 18.10 2.25 1.12
N ARG A 141 18.06 1.28 2.05
CA ARG A 141 19.20 0.40 2.34
C ARG A 141 19.55 -0.48 1.14
N ILE A 142 18.56 -1.05 0.46
CA ILE A 142 18.77 -1.86 -0.74
C ILE A 142 19.34 -1.00 -1.85
N GLY A 143 18.75 0.17 -2.10
CA GLY A 143 19.27 1.13 -3.07
C GLY A 143 20.72 1.54 -2.76
N ALA A 144 21.05 1.79 -1.50
CA ALA A 144 22.41 2.09 -1.07
C ALA A 144 23.37 0.92 -1.32
N ALA A 145 22.98 -0.31 -0.97
CA ALA A 145 23.79 -1.51 -1.19
C ALA A 145 24.03 -1.77 -2.69
N LEU A 146 22.99 -1.64 -3.53
CA LEU A 146 23.11 -1.77 -4.98
C LEU A 146 24.04 -0.70 -5.55
N ARG A 147 23.89 0.57 -5.15
CA ARG A 147 24.78 1.66 -5.61
C ARG A 147 26.22 1.46 -5.13
N ALA A 148 26.43 0.95 -3.92
CA ALA A 148 27.76 0.62 -3.41
C ALA A 148 28.43 -0.48 -4.23
N ARG A 149 27.67 -1.49 -4.69
CA ARG A 149 28.18 -2.63 -5.47
C ARG A 149 28.35 -2.30 -6.96
N TYR A 150 27.38 -1.64 -7.57
CA TYR A 150 27.29 -1.46 -9.03
C TYR A 150 27.52 -0.01 -9.49
N GLY A 151 27.67 0.94 -8.57
CA GLY A 151 27.97 2.34 -8.88
C GLY A 151 26.89 3.02 -9.73
N GLY A 152 27.32 3.69 -10.79
CA GLY A 152 26.44 4.42 -11.72
C GLY A 152 25.57 3.53 -12.62
N ASN A 153 25.65 2.21 -12.48
CA ASN A 153 24.87 1.25 -13.26
C ASN A 153 23.51 0.92 -12.63
N VAL A 154 23.11 1.65 -11.58
CA VAL A 154 21.82 1.49 -10.91
C VAL A 154 20.92 2.66 -11.29
N SER A 155 19.77 2.36 -11.88
CA SER A 155 18.68 3.31 -12.11
C SER A 155 17.54 3.03 -11.15
N GLU A 156 16.87 4.06 -10.63
CA GLU A 156 15.79 3.94 -9.64
C GLU A 156 14.44 4.34 -10.25
N LYS A 157 13.36 3.68 -9.82
CA LYS A 157 11.97 3.95 -10.25
C LYS A 157 11.81 3.97 -11.77
N VAL A 158 12.27 2.90 -12.44
CA VAL A 158 12.29 2.82 -13.90
C VAL A 158 11.01 2.15 -14.41
N GLY A 159 10.27 2.84 -15.28
CA GLY A 159 9.08 2.29 -15.93
C GLY A 159 8.10 3.37 -16.41
N SER A 160 6.92 2.94 -16.86
CA SER A 160 5.84 3.86 -17.26
C SER A 160 4.77 3.89 -16.18
N ASN A 161 4.16 5.05 -15.90
CA ASN A 161 3.19 5.44 -14.83
C ASN A 161 2.38 4.40 -14.02
N ARG A 162 2.17 3.16 -14.49
CA ARG A 162 1.46 2.09 -13.77
C ARG A 162 2.31 0.85 -13.45
N ARG A 163 3.55 0.78 -13.94
CA ARG A 163 4.47 -0.35 -13.79
C ARG A 163 5.90 0.18 -13.73
N THR A 164 6.36 0.50 -12.52
CA THR A 164 7.71 0.96 -12.25
C THR A 164 8.42 -0.08 -11.40
N PHE A 165 9.62 -0.46 -11.82
CA PHE A 165 10.52 -1.24 -10.98
C PHE A 165 11.23 -0.31 -10.00
N ASP A 166 11.45 -0.79 -8.78
CA ASP A 166 12.21 -0.04 -7.78
C ASP A 166 13.62 0.27 -8.25
N PHE A 167 14.30 -0.72 -8.82
CA PHE A 167 15.63 -0.55 -9.39
C PHE A 167 15.80 -1.30 -10.72
N VAL A 168 16.73 -0.82 -11.53
CA VAL A 168 17.27 -1.55 -12.68
C VAL A 168 18.78 -1.51 -12.59
N VAL A 169 19.41 -2.69 -12.65
CA VAL A 169 20.86 -2.83 -12.53
C VAL A 169 21.42 -3.29 -13.87
N ALA A 170 22.32 -2.48 -14.45
CA ALA A 170 23.09 -2.87 -15.62
C ALA A 170 24.35 -3.64 -15.19
N HIS A 171 24.44 -4.92 -15.53
CA HIS A 171 25.57 -5.78 -15.18
C HIS A 171 25.86 -6.78 -16.30
N GLU A 172 27.13 -6.89 -16.70
CA GLU A 172 27.60 -7.80 -17.76
C GLU A 172 26.78 -7.71 -19.07
N GLY A 173 26.41 -6.50 -19.47
CA GLY A 173 25.63 -6.25 -20.70
C GLY A 173 24.14 -6.60 -20.59
N SER A 174 23.67 -7.05 -19.43
CA SER A 174 22.25 -7.28 -19.13
C SER A 174 21.67 -6.15 -18.27
N ASN A 175 20.41 -5.78 -18.52
CA ASN A 175 19.63 -4.96 -17.61
C ASN A 175 18.71 -5.86 -16.80
N ILE A 176 18.90 -5.88 -15.49
CA ILE A 176 18.15 -6.73 -14.55
C ILE A 176 17.19 -5.85 -13.78
N ALA A 177 15.88 -6.08 -13.96
CA ALA A 177 14.85 -5.40 -13.18
C ALA A 177 14.85 -5.93 -11.75
N VAL A 178 14.81 -5.06 -10.76
CA VAL A 178 14.73 -5.43 -9.34
C VAL A 178 13.49 -4.77 -8.77
N ASP A 179 12.66 -5.59 -8.16
CA ASP A 179 11.35 -5.20 -7.69
C ASP A 179 11.15 -5.67 -6.25
N TRP A 180 10.54 -4.82 -5.43
CA TRP A 180 10.36 -5.05 -4.01
C TRP A 180 8.90 -5.37 -3.71
N LEU A 181 8.67 -6.58 -3.20
CA LEU A 181 7.38 -7.03 -2.72
C LEU A 181 7.43 -7.17 -1.20
N TYR A 182 6.91 -6.18 -0.49
CA TYR A 182 6.78 -6.29 0.95
C TYR A 182 5.58 -7.12 1.36
N ALA A 183 5.80 -7.96 2.35
CA ALA A 183 4.73 -8.48 3.19
C ALA A 183 5.21 -8.58 4.64
N PRO A 184 4.30 -8.37 5.62
CA PRO A 184 4.67 -8.43 7.03
C PRO A 184 5.41 -9.73 7.37
N PRO A 185 6.46 -9.66 8.21
CA PRO A 185 7.17 -10.85 8.66
C PRO A 185 6.20 -11.88 9.25
N ALA A 186 6.45 -13.17 9.01
CA ALA A 186 5.62 -14.30 9.42
C ALA A 186 4.25 -14.44 8.73
N GLN A 187 3.93 -13.62 7.71
CA GLN A 187 2.80 -13.87 6.82
C GLN A 187 3.28 -14.51 5.51
N PHE A 188 2.50 -15.43 4.97
CA PHE A 188 2.70 -15.89 3.59
C PHE A 188 2.27 -14.80 2.62
N ILE A 189 3.03 -14.60 1.55
CA ILE A 189 2.60 -13.73 0.46
C ILE A 189 1.32 -14.31 -0.14
N LYS A 190 0.29 -13.47 -0.27
CA LYS A 190 -0.90 -13.82 -1.05
C LYS A 190 -0.46 -14.08 -2.49
N PRO A 191 -0.81 -15.22 -3.11
CA PRO A 191 -0.39 -15.53 -4.48
C PRO A 191 -0.68 -14.42 -5.48
N THR A 192 -1.81 -13.73 -5.33
CA THR A 192 -2.21 -12.59 -6.18
C THR A 192 -1.20 -11.44 -6.16
N HIS A 193 -0.55 -11.16 -5.03
CA HIS A 193 0.44 -10.09 -4.93
C HIS A 193 1.71 -10.49 -5.66
N LEU A 194 2.26 -11.68 -5.39
CA LEU A 194 3.43 -12.17 -6.11
C LEU A 194 3.19 -12.21 -7.63
N LEU A 195 2.02 -12.68 -8.06
CA LEU A 195 1.63 -12.73 -9.46
C LEU A 195 1.65 -11.35 -10.13
N ALA A 196 1.24 -10.29 -9.43
CA ALA A 196 1.27 -8.94 -9.98
C ALA A 196 2.70 -8.46 -10.28
N HIS A 197 3.65 -8.73 -9.37
CA HIS A 197 5.07 -8.37 -9.54
C HIS A 197 5.74 -9.25 -10.61
N VAL A 198 5.45 -10.56 -10.63
CA VAL A 198 5.90 -11.46 -11.71
C VAL A 198 5.38 -10.97 -13.06
N ASP A 199 4.07 -10.71 -13.18
CA ASP A 199 3.46 -10.21 -14.41
C ASP A 199 4.08 -8.87 -14.86
N MET A 200 4.48 -8.01 -13.93
CA MET A 200 5.20 -6.78 -14.24
C MET A 200 6.52 -7.09 -14.96
N ILE A 201 7.34 -8.03 -14.45
CA ILE A 201 8.58 -8.45 -15.11
C ILE A 201 8.28 -9.11 -16.47
N LEU A 202 7.34 -10.04 -16.52
CA LEU A 202 7.00 -10.80 -17.72
C LEU A 202 6.52 -9.90 -18.88
N THR A 203 5.82 -8.81 -18.55
CA THR A 203 5.30 -7.85 -19.54
C THR A 203 6.24 -6.68 -19.82
N SER A 204 7.39 -6.63 -19.16
CA SER A 204 8.39 -5.58 -19.37
C SER A 204 9.36 -5.90 -20.50
N GLU A 205 10.17 -4.90 -20.86
CA GLU A 205 11.27 -5.05 -21.83
C GLU A 205 12.46 -5.84 -21.27
N TYR A 206 12.58 -5.99 -19.94
CA TYR A 206 13.70 -6.68 -19.30
C TYR A 206 13.57 -8.19 -19.44
N SER A 207 14.63 -8.87 -19.92
CA SER A 207 14.66 -10.33 -20.03
C SER A 207 14.93 -11.03 -18.69
N LYS A 208 15.50 -10.30 -17.72
CA LYS A 208 15.90 -10.79 -16.41
C LYS A 208 15.28 -9.94 -15.30
N GLY A 209 14.83 -10.57 -14.21
CA GLY A 209 14.31 -9.85 -13.07
C GLY A 209 14.51 -10.53 -11.73
N VAL A 210 14.59 -9.75 -10.66
CA VAL A 210 14.65 -10.21 -9.27
C VAL A 210 13.48 -9.61 -8.51
N ILE A 211 12.68 -10.44 -7.87
CA ILE A 211 11.66 -10.02 -6.91
C ILE A 211 12.22 -10.25 -5.52
N VAL A 212 12.31 -9.20 -4.72
CA VAL A 212 12.79 -9.28 -3.34
C VAL A 212 11.60 -9.18 -2.40
N THR A 213 11.53 -10.07 -1.41
CA THR A 213 10.41 -10.12 -0.47
C THR A 213 10.85 -10.42 0.95
N THR A 214 10.14 -9.86 1.93
CA THR A 214 10.31 -10.14 3.37
C THR A 214 9.49 -11.32 3.87
N ALA A 215 8.62 -11.87 3.03
CA ALA A 215 7.71 -12.95 3.37
C ALA A 215 8.07 -14.23 2.61
N ALA A 216 7.80 -15.36 3.27
CA ALA A 216 8.02 -16.68 2.69
C ALA A 216 7.11 -16.93 1.48
N VAL A 217 7.69 -17.51 0.44
CA VAL A 217 6.99 -17.94 -0.77
C VAL A 217 6.94 -19.46 -0.80
N SER A 218 5.75 -20.02 -1.05
CA SER A 218 5.64 -21.48 -1.15
C SER A 218 6.41 -22.00 -2.36
N GLU A 219 7.10 -23.13 -2.20
CA GLU A 219 7.93 -23.71 -3.26
C GLU A 219 7.11 -23.98 -4.53
N GLY A 220 5.89 -24.49 -4.40
CA GLY A 220 5.03 -24.76 -5.55
C GLY A 220 4.64 -23.49 -6.33
N LEU A 221 4.46 -22.35 -5.65
CA LEU A 221 4.19 -21.08 -6.32
C LEU A 221 5.46 -20.54 -6.99
N ARG A 222 6.60 -20.63 -6.29
CA ARG A 222 7.93 -20.26 -6.81
C ARG A 222 8.27 -21.02 -8.09
N SER A 223 8.25 -22.36 -8.07
CA SER A 223 8.56 -23.18 -9.25
C SER A 223 7.61 -22.87 -10.40
N ARG A 224 6.30 -22.77 -10.13
CA ARG A 224 5.29 -22.47 -11.16
C ARG A 224 5.56 -21.16 -11.89
N GLU A 225 5.86 -20.09 -11.15
CA GLU A 225 6.09 -18.78 -11.78
C GLU A 225 7.46 -18.69 -12.46
N MET A 226 8.48 -19.37 -11.95
CA MET A 226 9.77 -19.52 -12.64
C MET A 226 9.63 -20.29 -13.96
N ASP A 227 8.89 -21.40 -13.97
CA ASP A 227 8.60 -22.17 -15.18
C ASP A 227 7.83 -21.31 -16.19
N ARG A 228 6.82 -20.57 -15.73
CA ARG A 228 6.06 -19.63 -16.56
C ARG A 228 6.96 -18.57 -17.18
N ALA A 229 7.89 -17.98 -16.41
CA ALA A 229 8.86 -17.03 -16.94
C ALA A 229 9.75 -17.65 -18.02
N ALA A 230 10.26 -18.87 -17.77
CA ALA A 230 11.10 -19.59 -18.72
C ALA A 230 10.36 -19.87 -20.04
N THR A 231 9.08 -20.22 -20.01
CA THR A 231 8.27 -20.41 -21.24
C THR A 231 8.15 -19.14 -22.09
N LEU A 232 8.32 -17.96 -21.49
CA LEU A 232 8.28 -16.66 -22.16
C LEU A 232 9.68 -16.14 -22.51
N GLY A 233 10.73 -16.95 -22.33
CA GLY A 233 12.12 -16.53 -22.55
C GLY A 233 12.60 -15.47 -21.54
N LYS A 234 12.02 -15.46 -20.34
CA LYS A 234 12.41 -14.58 -19.23
C LYS A 234 13.05 -15.41 -18.13
N THR A 235 14.03 -14.83 -17.43
CA THR A 235 14.62 -15.45 -16.24
C THR A 235 14.28 -14.60 -15.01
N ILE A 236 13.62 -15.22 -14.03
CA ILE A 236 13.28 -14.53 -12.78
C ILE A 236 13.89 -15.24 -11.58
N SER A 237 14.29 -14.47 -10.57
CA SER A 237 14.68 -14.97 -9.26
C SER A 237 13.80 -14.33 -8.18
N ILE A 238 13.41 -15.11 -7.18
CA ILE A 238 12.66 -14.61 -6.03
C ILE A 238 13.56 -14.74 -4.80
N VAL A 239 13.92 -13.62 -4.21
CA VAL A 239 14.83 -13.56 -3.06
C VAL A 239 14.03 -13.24 -1.81
N GLU A 240 14.01 -14.17 -0.87
CA GLU A 240 13.51 -13.91 0.48
C GLU A 240 14.62 -13.24 1.28
N THR A 241 14.31 -12.11 1.90
CA THR A 241 15.26 -11.33 2.70
C THR A 241 14.71 -11.10 4.10
N ASP A 242 15.59 -11.15 5.09
CA ASP A 242 15.26 -10.78 6.46
C ASP A 242 15.49 -9.27 6.61
N PRO A 243 14.43 -8.48 6.93
CA PRO A 243 14.56 -7.03 7.08
C PRO A 243 15.51 -6.61 8.21
N SER A 244 15.87 -7.52 9.12
CA SER A 244 16.82 -7.27 10.19
C SER A 244 18.29 -7.33 9.74
N VAL A 245 18.58 -7.94 8.58
CA VAL A 245 19.95 -8.10 8.09
C VAL A 245 20.40 -6.83 7.38
N SER A 246 21.57 -6.33 7.75
CA SER A 246 22.11 -5.05 7.26
C SER A 246 22.57 -5.09 5.81
N GLU A 247 22.95 -6.25 5.30
CA GLU A 247 23.47 -6.42 3.94
C GLU A 247 22.60 -7.37 3.11
N PRO A 248 22.10 -6.95 1.94
CA PRO A 248 21.28 -7.78 1.07
C PRO A 248 22.14 -8.73 0.23
N ALA A 249 22.98 -9.55 0.89
CA ALA A 249 23.92 -10.45 0.22
C ALA A 249 23.21 -11.45 -0.73
N SER A 250 22.02 -11.92 -0.35
CA SER A 250 21.20 -12.81 -1.17
C SER A 250 20.72 -12.13 -2.45
N LEU A 251 20.38 -10.84 -2.40
CA LEU A 251 20.02 -10.05 -3.57
C LEU A 251 21.21 -9.89 -4.51
N ILE A 252 22.38 -9.54 -3.97
CA ILE A 252 23.60 -9.38 -4.79
C ILE A 252 23.94 -10.70 -5.49
N ALA A 253 23.93 -11.81 -4.76
CA ALA A 253 24.19 -13.13 -5.33
C ALA A 253 23.17 -13.51 -6.42
N ALA A 254 21.89 -13.17 -6.24
CA ALA A 254 20.85 -13.42 -7.25
C ALA A 254 21.08 -12.60 -8.53
N ILE A 255 21.47 -11.33 -8.40
CA ILE A 255 21.80 -10.47 -9.55
C ILE A 255 23.02 -11.01 -10.30
N GLU A 256 24.08 -11.41 -9.59
CA GLU A 256 25.29 -11.98 -10.19
C GLU A 256 25.00 -13.30 -10.89
N SER A 257 24.20 -14.19 -10.28
CA SER A 257 23.77 -15.45 -10.91
C SER A 257 23.02 -15.19 -12.21
N LEU A 258 22.03 -14.30 -12.20
CA LEU A 258 21.26 -13.96 -13.39
C LEU A 258 22.11 -13.32 -14.48
N ALA A 259 23.11 -12.51 -14.13
CA ALA A 259 24.01 -11.91 -15.12
C ALA A 259 24.78 -12.99 -15.89
N SER A 260 25.32 -13.98 -15.17
CA SER A 260 26.15 -15.06 -15.73
C SER A 260 25.40 -16.05 -16.65
N GLU A 261 24.07 -16.16 -16.54
CA GLU A 261 23.26 -17.15 -17.29
C GLU A 261 23.06 -16.86 -18.79
N GLY A 262 23.81 -15.93 -19.40
CA GLY A 262 23.62 -15.60 -20.83
C GLY A 262 24.82 -14.98 -21.55
N SER A 263 26.00 -14.98 -20.91
CA SER A 263 27.29 -14.63 -21.52
C SER A 263 27.94 -15.85 -22.15
#